data_AF-A0AAE5CNL7-F1
#
_entry.id   AF-A0AAE5CNL7-F1
#
_cell.length_a   1.000
_cell.length_b   1.000
_cell.length_c   1.000
_cell.angle_alpha   90.00
_cell.angle_beta   90.00
_cell.angle_gamma   90.00
#
_symmetry.space_group_name_H-M   'P 1'
#
loop_
_entity.id
_entity.type
_entity.pdbx_description
1 polymer ?
#
loop_
_entity_poly.entity_id
_entity_poly.type
_entity_poly.pdbx_seq_one_letter_code
_entity_poly.pdbx_strand_id
1 'polypeptide(L)'
;MTVARGRAHAPEEPVLHRYPGARRKARLAVILVLVSTLLCSLATSCRPGLTTEEKLADFRYLFEIFRDNYPYLELKARSEGYDWLPHESEFEEWIRESRNDVEFAQAIQRILMMLNQRHTTVMAPQIYEMVSATPSEMKPWHDEAAKTDAKTVARWYGYLSSALQYPKGQGLPFRAWYCQGEYVVYWVLPDFSASDGVLPGDTVLSINGQPVHEFVEGMRGLTWLRLDPLRDRLYLT
;
A
#
# COMPACT_ATOMS: atom_id res chain seq x y z
N MET A 1 -32.55 -15.83 -104.85
CA MET A 1 -33.04 -16.55 -103.66
C MET A 1 -31.83 -17.04 -102.87
N THR A 2 -31.41 -16.29 -101.85
CA THR A 2 -30.63 -16.78 -100.68
C THR A 2 -30.84 -15.79 -99.54
N VAL A 3 -31.27 -16.29 -98.39
CA VAL A 3 -31.57 -15.58 -97.13
C VAL A 3 -30.49 -15.94 -96.11
N ALA A 4 -30.00 -14.98 -95.32
CA ALA A 4 -29.37 -15.21 -94.01
C ALA A 4 -29.39 -13.89 -93.20
N ARG A 5 -30.41 -13.69 -92.33
CA ARG A 5 -30.39 -13.86 -90.85
C ARG A 5 -29.31 -13.08 -90.11
N GLY A 6 -29.79 -12.08 -89.35
CA GLY A 6 -28.99 -11.22 -88.48
C GLY A 6 -28.48 -11.88 -87.21
N ARG A 7 -27.56 -11.18 -86.56
CA ARG A 7 -27.01 -11.53 -85.24
C ARG A 7 -27.27 -10.36 -84.29
N ALA A 8 -27.93 -10.68 -83.18
CA ALA A 8 -28.21 -9.77 -82.09
C ALA A 8 -26.91 -9.35 -81.38
N HIS A 9 -26.84 -8.08 -80.99
CA HIS A 9 -25.76 -7.50 -80.18
C HIS A 9 -25.97 -7.91 -78.71
N ALA A 10 -24.99 -8.56 -78.10
CA ALA A 10 -24.97 -8.80 -76.66
C ALA A 10 -24.56 -7.52 -75.90
N PRO A 11 -25.08 -7.27 -74.68
CA PRO A 11 -24.68 -6.13 -73.87
C PRO A 11 -23.28 -6.35 -73.28
N GLU A 12 -22.46 -5.30 -73.26
CA GLU A 12 -21.13 -5.30 -72.64
C GLU A 12 -21.21 -5.48 -71.11
N GLU A 13 -20.42 -6.41 -70.57
CA GLU A 13 -20.23 -6.54 -69.12
C GLU A 13 -19.41 -5.37 -68.56
N PRO A 14 -19.75 -4.85 -67.36
CA PRO A 14 -18.98 -3.78 -66.73
C PRO A 14 -17.61 -4.29 -66.26
N VAL A 15 -16.55 -3.65 -66.75
CA VAL A 15 -15.16 -3.90 -66.33
C VAL A 15 -14.98 -3.49 -64.86
N LEU A 16 -14.96 -4.48 -63.97
CA LEU A 16 -14.65 -4.32 -62.56
C LEU A 16 -13.14 -4.03 -62.39
N HIS A 17 -12.79 -2.75 -62.31
CA HIS A 17 -11.43 -2.31 -61.98
C HIS A 17 -11.03 -2.78 -60.57
N ARG A 18 -10.37 -3.94 -60.48
CA ARG A 18 -9.71 -4.38 -59.25
C ARG A 18 -8.48 -3.50 -59.00
N TYR A 19 -8.60 -2.51 -58.12
CA TYR A 19 -7.47 -1.73 -57.61
C TYR A 19 -6.42 -2.65 -56.95
N PRO A 20 -5.25 -2.89 -57.57
CA PRO A 20 -4.26 -3.86 -57.07
C PRO A 20 -3.59 -3.42 -55.75
N GLY A 21 -3.72 -2.13 -55.40
CA GLY A 21 -3.14 -1.54 -54.20
C GLY A 21 -4.00 -1.64 -52.94
N ALA A 22 -5.32 -1.83 -53.06
CA ALA A 22 -6.22 -1.80 -51.91
C ALA A 22 -5.96 -2.96 -50.93
N ARG A 23 -5.72 -4.17 -51.47
CA ARG A 23 -5.40 -5.36 -50.66
C ARG A 23 -4.02 -5.27 -50.00
N ARG A 24 -3.03 -4.63 -50.65
CA ARG A 24 -1.70 -4.40 -50.06
C ARG A 24 -1.74 -3.36 -48.95
N LYS A 25 -2.47 -2.24 -49.16
CA LYS A 25 -2.68 -1.20 -48.15
C LYS A 25 -3.47 -1.72 -46.94
N ALA A 26 -4.51 -2.53 -47.17
CA ALA A 26 -5.26 -3.17 -46.09
C ALA A 26 -4.42 -4.17 -45.28
N ARG A 27 -3.58 -4.98 -45.95
CA ARG A 27 -2.63 -5.88 -45.26
C ARG A 27 -1.58 -5.13 -44.45
N LEU A 28 -1.03 -4.03 -44.99
CA LEU A 28 -0.09 -3.16 -44.28
C LEU A 28 -0.74 -2.50 -43.07
N ALA A 29 -1.98 -2.02 -43.18
CA ALA A 29 -2.73 -1.42 -42.07
C ALA A 29 -3.02 -2.44 -40.96
N VAL A 30 -3.42 -3.67 -41.32
CA VAL A 30 -3.65 -4.74 -40.33
C VAL A 30 -2.35 -5.15 -39.64
N ILE A 31 -1.24 -5.25 -40.37
CA ILE A 31 0.08 -5.52 -39.77
C ILE A 31 0.49 -4.39 -38.83
N LEU A 32 0.30 -3.12 -39.21
CA LEU A 32 0.58 -1.97 -38.34
C LEU A 32 -0.25 -1.98 -37.05
N VAL A 33 -1.54 -2.33 -37.13
CA VAL A 33 -2.40 -2.47 -35.94
C VAL A 33 -1.92 -3.62 -35.06
N LEU A 34 -1.62 -4.80 -35.64
CA LEU A 34 -1.12 -5.96 -34.89
C LEU A 34 0.24 -5.70 -34.24
N VAL A 35 1.15 -5.03 -34.95
CA VAL A 35 2.46 -4.62 -34.44
C VAL A 35 2.29 -3.56 -33.35
N SER A 36 1.37 -2.60 -33.51
CA SER A 36 1.05 -1.61 -32.48
C SER A 36 0.46 -2.24 -31.23
N THR A 37 -0.47 -3.19 -31.36
CA THR A 37 -1.03 -3.92 -30.21
C THR A 37 0.01 -4.81 -29.54
N LEU A 38 0.90 -5.43 -30.32
CA LEU A 38 1.99 -6.25 -29.79
C LEU A 38 3.04 -5.39 -29.07
N LEU A 39 3.42 -4.24 -29.63
CA LEU A 39 4.26 -3.24 -28.97
C LEU A 39 3.60 -2.68 -27.71
N CYS A 40 2.29 -2.42 -27.73
CA CYS A 40 1.53 -1.97 -26.56
C CYS A 40 1.56 -3.04 -25.46
N SER A 41 1.37 -4.32 -25.81
CA SER A 41 1.42 -5.44 -24.87
C SER A 41 2.82 -5.71 -24.31
N LEU A 42 3.87 -5.51 -25.11
CA LEU A 42 5.26 -5.62 -24.67
C LEU A 42 5.65 -4.43 -23.77
N ALA A 43 5.15 -3.23 -24.03
CA ALA A 43 5.34 -2.06 -23.18
C ALA A 43 4.63 -2.19 -21.82
N THR A 44 3.48 -2.86 -21.75
CA THR A 44 2.82 -3.17 -20.47
C THR A 44 3.50 -4.30 -19.69
N SER A 45 4.18 -5.25 -20.34
CA SER A 45 4.93 -6.32 -19.65
C SER A 45 6.20 -5.86 -18.91
N CYS A 46 6.62 -4.60 -19.07
CA CYS A 46 7.78 -4.02 -18.39
C CYS A 46 7.43 -2.79 -17.54
N ARG A 47 6.24 -2.72 -16.94
CA ARG A 47 5.92 -1.60 -16.04
C ARG A 47 6.57 -1.78 -14.66
N PRO A 48 7.49 -0.90 -14.24
CA PRO A 48 8.07 -0.95 -12.92
C PRO A 48 7.10 -0.33 -11.91
N GLY A 49 6.30 -1.17 -11.27
CA GLY A 49 5.42 -0.79 -10.16
C GLY A 49 4.12 -0.06 -10.54
N LEU A 50 3.34 0.27 -9.50
CA LEU A 50 2.06 0.95 -9.61
C LEU A 50 2.23 2.42 -10.00
N THR A 51 1.33 2.92 -10.85
CA THR A 51 1.17 4.35 -11.13
C THR A 51 0.58 5.09 -9.92
N THR A 52 0.73 6.42 -9.87
CA THR A 52 0.15 7.25 -8.81
C THR A 52 -1.37 7.10 -8.75
N GLU A 53 -2.04 7.00 -9.91
CA GLU A 53 -3.48 6.82 -10.01
C GLU A 53 -3.93 5.47 -9.45
N GLU A 54 -3.20 4.38 -9.74
CA GLU A 54 -3.48 3.05 -9.19
C GLU A 54 -3.29 3.04 -7.66
N LYS A 55 -2.21 3.64 -7.15
CA LYS A 55 -1.96 3.77 -5.71
C LYS A 55 -3.06 4.54 -4.98
N LEU A 56 -3.53 5.65 -5.57
CA LEU A 56 -4.64 6.43 -5.02
C LEU A 56 -5.95 5.65 -5.06
N ALA A 57 -6.20 4.87 -6.11
CA ALA A 57 -7.38 4.02 -6.20
C ALA A 57 -7.38 2.94 -5.08
N ASP A 58 -6.24 2.27 -4.87
CA ASP A 58 -6.08 1.28 -3.81
C ASP A 58 -6.24 1.90 -2.41
N PHE A 59 -5.66 3.08 -2.18
CA PHE A 59 -5.83 3.82 -0.93
C PHE A 59 -7.30 4.21 -0.68
N ARG A 60 -7.99 4.76 -1.68
CA ARG A 60 -9.39 5.17 -1.53
C ARG A 60 -10.28 3.98 -1.22
N TYR A 61 -10.06 2.86 -1.89
CA TYR A 61 -10.75 1.62 -1.58
C TYR A 61 -10.53 1.19 -0.12
N LEU A 62 -9.27 1.21 0.36
CA LEU A 62 -8.96 0.95 1.76
C LEU A 62 -9.68 1.93 2.70
N PHE A 63 -9.64 3.24 2.40
CA PHE A 63 -10.24 4.27 3.22
C PHE A 63 -11.76 4.10 3.34
N GLU A 64 -12.45 3.81 2.24
CA GLU A 64 -13.88 3.53 2.21
C GLU A 64 -14.25 2.31 3.05
N ILE A 65 -13.49 1.21 2.91
CA ILE A 65 -13.71 0.01 3.74
C ILE A 65 -13.59 0.34 5.22
N PHE A 66 -12.60 1.15 5.61
CA PHE A 66 -12.41 1.53 7.01
C PHE A 66 -13.51 2.47 7.51
N ARG A 67 -13.84 3.50 6.74
CA ARG A 67 -14.94 4.43 7.05
C ARG A 67 -16.25 3.68 7.32
N ASP A 68 -16.55 2.68 6.50
CA ASP A 68 -17.86 2.04 6.53
C ASP A 68 -17.91 0.82 7.48
N ASN A 69 -16.75 0.23 7.85
CA ASN A 69 -16.72 -1.05 8.57
C ASN A 69 -15.82 -1.09 9.81
N TYR A 70 -14.94 -0.10 10.06
CA TYR A 70 -13.97 -0.20 11.15
C TYR A 70 -14.56 0.25 12.49
N PRO A 71 -14.80 -0.67 13.45
CA PRO A 71 -15.62 -0.38 14.64
C PRO A 71 -14.92 0.52 15.67
N TYR A 72 -13.61 0.75 15.52
CA TYR A 72 -12.82 1.47 16.51
C TYR A 72 -12.56 2.94 16.15
N LEU A 73 -13.02 3.45 15.01
CA LEU A 73 -12.78 4.85 14.61
C LEU A 73 -13.23 5.84 15.69
N GLU A 74 -14.51 5.76 16.10
CA GLU A 74 -15.05 6.64 17.13
C GLU A 74 -14.41 6.41 18.51
N LEU A 75 -14.02 5.17 18.80
CA LEU A 75 -13.33 4.86 20.06
C LEU A 75 -12.02 5.64 20.12
N LYS A 76 -11.22 5.62 19.05
CA LYS A 76 -9.94 6.32 18.98
C LYS A 76 -10.09 7.83 19.10
N ALA A 77 -11.11 8.42 18.48
CA ALA A 77 -11.42 9.83 18.65
C ALA A 77 -11.70 10.20 20.11
N ARG A 78 -12.52 9.40 20.82
CA ARG A 78 -12.90 9.67 22.21
C ARG A 78 -11.80 9.37 23.23
N SER A 79 -11.06 8.27 23.07
CA SER A 79 -10.10 7.81 24.08
C SER A 79 -8.67 8.26 23.84
N GLU A 80 -8.33 8.66 22.62
CA GLU A 80 -6.96 9.05 22.26
C GLU A 80 -6.91 10.42 21.57
N GLY A 81 -8.05 11.13 21.47
CA GLY A 81 -8.13 12.45 20.84
C GLY A 81 -7.83 12.48 19.35
N TYR A 82 -7.82 11.32 18.67
CA TYR A 82 -7.44 11.18 17.27
C TYR A 82 -8.63 10.70 16.43
N ASP A 83 -9.29 11.63 15.75
CA ASP A 83 -10.30 11.31 14.74
C ASP A 83 -9.60 11.03 13.41
N TRP A 84 -9.69 9.80 12.90
CA TRP A 84 -8.92 9.35 11.73
C TRP A 84 -9.54 9.81 10.39
N LEU A 85 -10.86 10.01 10.33
CA LEU A 85 -11.55 10.31 9.08
C LEU A 85 -11.20 11.68 8.47
N PRO A 86 -11.07 12.78 9.25
CA PRO A 86 -10.69 14.08 8.72
C PRO A 86 -9.31 14.11 8.04
N HIS A 87 -8.46 13.11 8.24
CA HIS A 87 -7.11 13.04 7.69
C HIS A 87 -7.05 12.43 6.28
N GLU A 88 -8.18 12.13 5.63
CA GLU A 88 -8.21 11.55 4.28
C GLU A 88 -7.30 12.29 3.28
N SER A 89 -7.37 13.62 3.24
CA SER A 89 -6.58 14.45 2.32
C SER A 89 -5.08 14.38 2.60
N GLU A 90 -4.68 14.35 3.88
CA GLU A 90 -3.28 14.17 4.30
C GLU A 90 -2.78 12.78 3.87
N PHE A 91 -3.60 11.75 4.05
CA PHE A 91 -3.25 10.40 3.62
C PHE A 91 -3.11 10.30 2.10
N GLU A 92 -4.01 10.91 1.32
CA GLU A 92 -3.86 10.97 -0.14
C GLU A 92 -2.54 11.64 -0.57
N GLU A 93 -2.11 12.68 0.16
CA GLU A 93 -0.82 13.35 -0.10
C GLU A 93 0.35 12.40 0.11
N TRP A 94 0.40 11.65 1.23
CA TRP A 94 1.43 10.64 1.46
C TRP A 94 1.47 9.57 0.36
N ILE A 95 0.31 9.20 -0.18
CA ILE A 95 0.23 8.27 -1.32
C ILE A 95 0.81 8.90 -2.59
N ARG A 96 0.48 10.16 -2.90
CA ARG A 96 1.02 10.88 -4.07
C ARG A 96 2.53 11.06 -4.00
N GLU A 97 3.09 11.28 -2.82
CA GLU A 97 4.52 11.46 -2.60
C GLU A 97 5.32 10.15 -2.76
N SER A 98 4.66 8.99 -2.71
CA SER A 98 5.34 7.70 -2.87
C SER A 98 5.86 7.49 -4.30
N ARG A 99 7.18 7.33 -4.44
CA ARG A 99 7.83 7.27 -5.77
C ARG A 99 7.88 5.88 -6.38
N ASN A 100 7.67 4.85 -5.57
CA ASN A 100 7.75 3.44 -5.96
C ASN A 100 6.84 2.59 -5.05
N ASP A 101 6.75 1.29 -5.32
CA ASP A 101 5.89 0.37 -4.55
C ASP A 101 6.34 0.20 -3.10
N VAL A 102 7.64 0.35 -2.82
CA VAL A 102 8.18 0.24 -1.45
C VAL A 102 7.69 1.41 -0.61
N GLU A 103 7.87 2.64 -1.10
CA GLU A 103 7.38 3.85 -0.44
C GLU A 103 5.86 3.85 -0.33
N PHE A 104 5.14 3.31 -1.32
CA PHE A 104 3.68 3.17 -1.25
C PHE A 104 3.24 2.22 -0.14
N ALA A 105 3.86 1.04 -0.05
CA ALA A 105 3.58 0.09 1.03
C ALA A 105 3.84 0.72 2.41
N GLN A 106 4.94 1.47 2.55
CA GLN A 106 5.29 2.18 3.77
C GLN A 106 4.26 3.26 4.13
N ALA A 107 3.77 4.01 3.16
CA ALA A 107 2.72 5.01 3.37
C ALA A 107 1.40 4.36 3.83
N ILE A 108 0.97 3.26 3.20
CA ILE A 108 -0.20 2.49 3.63
C ILE A 108 -0.03 1.99 5.07
N GLN A 109 1.14 1.44 5.40
CA GLN A 109 1.41 0.97 6.77
C GLN A 109 1.37 2.12 7.78
N ARG A 110 1.95 3.29 7.46
CA ARG A 110 1.88 4.48 8.31
C ARG A 110 0.42 4.89 8.55
N ILE A 111 -0.41 4.95 7.50
CA ILE A 111 -1.84 5.28 7.57
C ILE A 111 -2.58 4.32 8.51
N LEU A 112 -2.33 3.01 8.39
CA LEU A 112 -2.90 2.00 9.28
C LEU A 112 -2.40 2.15 10.72
N MET A 113 -1.12 2.52 10.92
CA MET A 113 -0.55 2.77 12.23
C MET A 113 -1.09 4.04 12.90
N MET A 114 -1.60 5.02 12.13
CA MET A 114 -2.31 6.17 12.69
C MET A 114 -3.58 5.77 13.45
N LEU A 115 -4.19 4.61 13.17
CA LEU A 115 -5.30 4.06 13.97
C LEU A 115 -4.85 3.56 15.35
N ASN A 116 -3.54 3.41 15.56
CA ASN A 116 -2.94 2.92 16.79
C ASN A 116 -3.58 1.60 17.27
N GLN A 117 -3.69 0.63 16.35
CA GLN A 117 -4.23 -0.71 16.60
C GLN A 117 -3.25 -1.78 16.09
N ARG A 118 -2.79 -2.65 16.98
CA ARG A 118 -1.81 -3.70 16.68
C ARG A 118 -2.36 -4.82 15.80
N HIS A 119 -3.68 -4.97 15.77
CA HIS A 119 -4.37 -5.97 14.95
C HIS A 119 -4.83 -5.45 13.59
N THR A 120 -4.40 -4.25 13.22
CA THR A 120 -4.74 -3.62 11.94
C THR A 120 -3.45 -3.33 11.20
N THR A 121 -3.11 -4.22 10.28
CA THR A 121 -1.83 -4.21 9.56
C THR A 121 -2.03 -4.78 8.16
N VAL A 122 -1.09 -4.50 7.26
CA VAL A 122 -0.99 -5.23 6.00
C VAL A 122 -0.79 -6.72 6.28
N MET A 123 -1.47 -7.57 5.50
CA MET A 123 -1.50 -9.02 5.71
C MET A 123 -0.10 -9.63 5.61
N ALA A 124 0.34 -10.29 6.69
CA ALA A 124 1.58 -11.06 6.70
C ALA A 124 1.40 -12.43 6.02
N PRO A 125 2.45 -13.02 5.44
CA PRO A 125 2.37 -14.35 4.82
C PRO A 125 1.78 -15.42 5.73
N GLN A 126 2.11 -15.39 7.03
CA GLN A 126 1.59 -16.35 8.01
C GLN A 126 0.07 -16.22 8.20
N ILE A 127 -0.47 -14.99 8.10
CA ILE A 127 -1.91 -14.75 8.18
C ILE A 127 -2.60 -15.23 6.91
N TYR A 128 -2.00 -15.01 5.74
CA TYR A 128 -2.53 -15.53 4.48
C TYR A 128 -2.60 -17.07 4.47
N GLU A 129 -1.55 -17.73 4.95
CA GLU A 129 -1.52 -19.20 5.12
C GLU A 129 -2.61 -19.68 6.08
N MET A 130 -2.77 -19.01 7.22
CA MET A 130 -3.82 -19.31 8.19
C MET A 130 -5.22 -19.18 7.57
N VAL A 131 -5.48 -18.08 6.83
CA VAL A 131 -6.74 -17.86 6.12
C VAL A 131 -6.99 -18.96 5.09
N SER A 132 -5.97 -19.30 4.29
CA SER A 132 -6.04 -20.34 3.26
C SER A 132 -6.30 -21.73 3.84
N ALA A 133 -5.91 -21.98 5.09
CA ALA A 133 -6.12 -23.23 5.81
C ALA A 133 -7.44 -23.29 6.59
N THR A 134 -8.26 -22.22 6.57
CA THR A 134 -9.55 -22.22 7.28
C THR A 134 -10.54 -23.24 6.67
N PRO A 135 -11.51 -23.75 7.46
CA PRO A 135 -12.55 -24.64 6.94
C PRO A 135 -13.28 -24.05 5.73
N SER A 136 -13.72 -24.90 4.80
CA SER A 136 -14.36 -24.48 3.54
C SER A 136 -15.65 -23.67 3.72
N GLU A 137 -16.28 -23.81 4.88
CA GLU A 137 -17.48 -23.08 5.30
C GLU A 137 -17.21 -21.60 5.51
N MET A 138 -15.96 -21.19 5.74
CA MET A 138 -15.53 -19.79 5.82
C MET A 138 -15.39 -19.16 4.43
N LYS A 139 -16.37 -19.40 3.56
CA LYS A 139 -16.35 -19.00 2.15
C LYS A 139 -15.94 -17.53 1.90
N PRO A 140 -16.43 -16.53 2.68
CA PRO A 140 -16.01 -15.13 2.45
C PRO A 140 -14.50 -14.92 2.57
N TRP A 141 -13.84 -15.62 3.49
CA TRP A 141 -12.38 -15.52 3.67
C TRP A 141 -11.63 -16.13 2.49
N HIS A 142 -12.09 -17.27 1.99
CA HIS A 142 -11.53 -17.91 0.80
C HIS A 142 -11.75 -17.08 -0.47
N ASP A 143 -12.94 -16.48 -0.62
CA ASP A 143 -13.26 -15.61 -1.77
C ASP A 143 -12.34 -14.38 -1.81
N GLU A 144 -12.05 -13.76 -0.65
CA GLU A 144 -11.11 -12.63 -0.56
C GLU A 144 -9.66 -13.07 -0.76
N ALA A 145 -9.23 -14.17 -0.16
CA ALA A 145 -7.87 -14.69 -0.33
C ALA A 145 -7.58 -15.06 -1.80
N ALA A 146 -8.58 -15.59 -2.52
CA ALA A 146 -8.46 -15.96 -3.94
C ALA A 146 -8.23 -14.76 -4.88
N LYS A 147 -8.41 -13.51 -4.41
CA LYS A 147 -8.09 -12.30 -5.19
C LYS A 147 -6.59 -12.02 -5.25
N THR A 148 -5.78 -12.72 -4.46
CA THR A 148 -4.32 -12.57 -4.42
C THR A 148 -3.64 -13.95 -4.34
N ASP A 149 -2.32 -13.96 -4.16
CA ASP A 149 -1.53 -15.17 -4.01
C ASP A 149 -0.41 -14.98 -2.97
N ALA A 150 0.13 -16.09 -2.47
CA ALA A 150 1.16 -16.08 -1.42
C ALA A 150 2.42 -15.31 -1.81
N LYS A 151 2.82 -15.33 -3.10
CA LYS A 151 4.01 -14.62 -3.59
C LYS A 151 3.76 -13.10 -3.59
N THR A 152 2.57 -12.69 -4.00
CA THR A 152 2.14 -11.29 -3.98
C THR A 152 2.08 -10.76 -2.54
N VAL A 153 1.48 -11.52 -1.62
CA VAL A 153 1.46 -11.17 -0.18
C VAL A 153 2.88 -11.06 0.38
N ALA A 154 3.74 -12.04 0.13
CA ALA A 154 5.12 -12.03 0.62
C ALA A 154 5.93 -10.84 0.07
N ARG A 155 5.72 -10.47 -1.20
CA ARG A 155 6.38 -9.30 -1.81
C ARG A 155 5.98 -8.00 -1.12
N TRP A 156 4.68 -7.73 -0.99
CA TRP A 156 4.18 -6.49 -0.37
C TRP A 156 4.55 -6.41 1.11
N TYR A 157 4.42 -7.51 1.84
CA TYR A 157 4.86 -7.55 3.23
C TYR A 157 6.38 -7.38 3.36
N GLY A 158 7.15 -7.91 2.41
CA GLY A 158 8.60 -7.70 2.29
C GLY A 158 8.99 -6.23 2.27
N TYR A 159 8.25 -5.40 1.51
CA TYR A 159 8.49 -3.95 1.43
C TYR A 159 8.31 -3.21 2.77
N LEU A 160 7.49 -3.74 3.68
CA LEU A 160 7.31 -3.17 5.02
C LEU A 160 8.45 -3.56 5.95
N SER A 161 8.82 -4.84 5.92
CA SER A 161 9.89 -5.38 6.78
C SER A 161 11.27 -4.79 6.51
N SER A 162 11.52 -4.26 5.31
CA SER A 162 12.76 -3.52 5.03
C SER A 162 12.77 -2.12 5.65
N ALA A 163 11.60 -1.50 5.81
CA ALA A 163 11.42 -0.16 6.37
C ALA A 163 11.52 -0.12 7.90
N LEU A 164 11.02 -1.16 8.56
CA LEU A 164 10.92 -1.26 10.03
C LEU A 164 12.20 -1.76 10.70
N GLN A 165 13.32 -1.84 9.98
CA GLN A 165 14.58 -2.28 10.59
C GLN A 165 15.15 -1.17 11.47
N TYR A 166 15.17 -1.42 12.78
CA TYR A 166 16.01 -0.66 13.69
C TYR A 166 17.46 -0.64 13.15
N PRO A 167 18.17 0.49 13.21
CA PRO A 167 19.56 0.54 12.79
C PRO A 167 20.35 -0.56 13.50
N LYS A 168 20.89 -1.49 12.72
CA LYS A 168 21.68 -2.61 13.28
C LYS A 168 22.89 -2.04 14.01
N GLY A 169 23.08 -2.48 15.26
CA GLY A 169 24.20 -2.04 16.09
C GLY A 169 23.97 -0.72 16.85
N GLN A 170 22.77 -0.13 16.78
CA GLN A 170 22.39 0.98 17.65
C GLN A 170 21.43 0.48 18.72
N GLY A 171 21.89 0.48 19.97
CA GLY A 171 21.06 0.32 21.16
C GLY A 171 21.21 1.55 22.02
N LEU A 172 20.13 1.98 22.68
CA LEU A 172 20.25 3.00 23.71
C LEU A 172 21.11 2.44 24.85
N PRO A 173 22.00 3.25 25.44
CA PRO A 173 22.86 2.81 26.54
C PRO A 173 22.08 2.68 27.86
N PHE A 174 20.77 2.91 27.85
CA PHE A 174 19.85 2.70 28.96
C PHE A 174 18.49 2.23 28.44
N ARG A 175 17.64 1.78 29.37
CA ARG A 175 16.24 1.45 29.14
C ARG A 175 15.38 2.12 30.21
N ALA A 176 14.20 2.57 29.81
CA ALA A 176 13.22 3.17 30.69
C ALA A 176 11.88 2.46 30.55
N TRP A 177 11.08 2.47 31.62
CA TRP A 177 9.69 2.05 31.62
C TRP A 177 8.78 3.22 31.93
N TYR A 178 7.59 3.19 31.35
CA TYR A 178 6.52 4.09 31.76
C TYR A 178 5.94 3.61 33.10
N CYS A 179 6.18 4.38 34.16
CA CYS A 179 5.77 4.12 35.52
C CYS A 179 4.99 5.32 36.05
N GLN A 180 3.68 5.16 36.27
CA GLN A 180 2.83 6.18 36.90
C GLN A 180 2.97 7.59 36.30
N GLY A 181 3.02 7.71 34.97
CA GLY A 181 3.10 9.00 34.30
C GLY A 181 4.48 9.42 33.86
N GLU A 182 5.52 8.72 34.30
CA GLU A 182 6.91 9.09 34.10
C GLU A 182 7.68 7.97 33.40
N TYR A 183 8.72 8.34 32.65
CA TYR A 183 9.64 7.39 32.05
C TYR A 183 10.84 7.18 32.96
N VAL A 184 10.83 6.10 33.73
CA VAL A 184 11.85 5.82 34.75
C VAL A 184 12.89 4.85 34.20
N VAL A 185 14.15 5.25 34.24
CA VAL A 185 15.30 4.41 33.87
C VAL A 185 15.38 3.23 34.83
N TYR A 186 15.39 2.01 34.31
CA TYR A 186 15.51 0.79 35.14
C TYR A 186 16.79 0.01 34.88
N TRP A 187 17.46 0.28 33.75
CA TRP A 187 18.71 -0.36 33.38
C TRP A 187 19.58 0.62 32.59
N VAL A 188 20.87 0.61 32.86
CA VAL A 188 21.89 1.46 32.22
C VAL A 188 23.19 0.68 32.07
N LEU A 189 23.92 0.93 30.99
CA LEU A 189 25.28 0.42 30.81
C LEU A 189 26.23 1.04 31.84
N PRO A 190 27.11 0.26 32.49
CA PRO A 190 28.01 0.78 33.52
C PRO A 190 28.85 1.97 33.06
N ASP A 191 29.47 1.88 31.87
CA ASP A 191 30.34 2.93 31.35
C ASP A 191 29.56 4.23 31.07
N PHE A 192 28.35 4.11 30.52
CA PHE A 192 27.48 5.27 30.27
C PHE A 192 26.98 5.92 31.57
N SER A 193 26.66 5.12 32.57
CA SER A 193 26.30 5.61 33.90
C SER A 193 27.44 6.41 34.53
N ALA A 194 28.67 5.92 34.41
CA ALA A 194 29.86 6.58 34.95
C ALA A 194 30.23 7.87 34.20
N SER A 195 30.04 7.93 32.87
CA SER A 195 30.38 9.12 32.06
C SER A 195 29.32 10.20 32.09
N ASP A 196 28.04 9.82 32.01
CA ASP A 196 26.93 10.75 31.81
C ASP A 196 26.05 10.92 33.06
N GLY A 197 26.32 10.17 34.13
CA GLY A 197 25.65 10.31 35.42
C GLY A 197 24.22 9.81 35.45
N VAL A 198 23.78 9.05 34.44
CA VAL A 198 22.44 8.45 34.39
C VAL A 198 22.38 7.19 35.26
N LEU A 199 21.40 7.13 36.15
CA LEU A 199 21.21 6.06 37.13
C LEU A 199 19.83 5.40 37.01
N PRO A 200 19.69 4.11 37.39
CA PRO A 200 18.37 3.54 37.62
C PRO A 200 17.58 4.34 38.65
N GLY A 201 16.34 4.69 38.34
CA GLY A 201 15.48 5.60 39.10
C GLY A 201 15.38 7.00 38.51
N ASP A 202 16.31 7.40 37.63
CA ASP A 202 16.21 8.68 36.95
C ASP A 202 15.00 8.75 36.03
N THR A 203 14.45 9.94 35.87
CA THR A 203 13.31 10.18 34.98
C THR A 203 13.75 10.84 33.69
N VAL A 204 13.32 10.29 32.56
CA VAL A 204 13.53 10.91 31.25
C VAL A 204 12.55 12.07 31.10
N LEU A 205 13.05 13.31 31.13
CA LEU A 205 12.22 14.51 31.02
C LEU A 205 12.01 14.96 29.57
N SER A 206 13.04 14.80 28.73
CA SER A 206 13.05 15.26 27.34
C SER A 206 13.95 14.41 26.46
N ILE A 207 13.62 14.33 25.16
CA ILE A 207 14.44 13.71 24.11
C ILE A 207 14.75 14.78 23.08
N ASN A 208 16.03 15.03 22.80
CA ASN A 208 16.50 16.07 21.87
C ASN A 208 15.90 17.47 22.14
N GLY A 209 15.70 17.82 23.41
CA GLY A 209 15.12 19.10 23.83
C GLY A 209 13.59 19.18 23.76
N GLN A 210 12.91 18.16 23.23
CA GLN A 210 11.45 18.05 23.25
C GLN A 210 11.00 17.30 24.52
N PRO A 211 9.98 17.78 25.25
CA PRO A 211 9.40 17.05 26.38
C PRO A 211 9.06 15.61 26.01
N VAL A 212 9.40 14.64 26.87
CA VAL A 212 9.34 13.20 26.53
C VAL A 212 7.95 12.76 26.08
N HIS A 213 6.90 13.32 26.67
CA HIS A 213 5.53 12.95 26.35
C HIS A 213 5.08 13.51 25.00
N GLU A 214 5.47 14.74 24.67
CA GLU A 214 5.23 15.31 23.34
C GLU A 214 6.00 14.53 22.27
N PHE A 215 7.25 14.15 22.57
CA PHE A 215 8.04 13.30 21.69
C PHE A 215 7.31 11.97 21.42
N VAL A 216 6.82 11.31 22.47
CA VAL A 216 6.11 10.03 22.36
C VAL A 216 4.78 10.16 21.64
N GLU A 217 4.01 11.21 21.89
CA GLU A 217 2.78 11.47 21.13
C GLU A 217 3.06 11.63 19.63
N GLY A 218 4.17 12.30 19.28
CA GLY A 218 4.66 12.42 17.91
C GLY A 218 5.09 11.10 17.26
N MET A 219 5.20 10.00 18.02
CA MET A 219 5.51 8.67 17.50
C MET A 219 4.27 7.93 16.94
N ARG A 220 3.05 8.49 17.04
CA ARG A 220 1.86 7.92 16.37
C ARG A 220 2.13 7.80 14.87
N GLY A 221 1.80 6.64 14.29
CA GLY A 221 2.10 6.33 12.89
C GLY A 221 3.50 5.78 12.64
N LEU A 222 4.40 5.83 13.64
CA LEU A 222 5.75 5.26 13.60
C LEU A 222 5.88 4.02 14.50
N THR A 223 5.10 3.96 15.57
CA THR A 223 4.99 2.80 16.47
C THR A 223 3.59 2.72 17.07
N TRP A 224 3.32 1.64 17.82
CA TRP A 224 2.09 1.52 18.60
C TRP A 224 2.29 2.11 19.99
N LEU A 225 1.34 2.94 20.39
CA LEU A 225 1.29 3.57 21.70
C LEU A 225 0.17 2.96 22.52
N ARG A 226 0.33 2.96 23.83
CA ARG A 226 -0.70 2.54 24.79
C ARG A 226 -1.32 3.76 25.45
N LEU A 227 -2.57 3.65 25.86
CA LEU A 227 -3.26 4.66 26.63
C LEU A 227 -3.06 4.41 28.13
N ASP A 228 -2.63 5.44 28.86
CA ASP A 228 -2.79 5.54 30.32
C ASP A 228 -4.10 6.29 30.61
N PRO A 229 -5.19 5.58 30.97
CA PRO A 229 -6.48 6.21 31.18
C PRO A 229 -6.54 7.06 32.47
N LEU A 230 -5.60 6.90 33.40
CA LEU A 230 -5.58 7.69 34.64
C LEU A 230 -5.01 9.09 34.42
N ARG A 231 -4.20 9.25 33.38
CA ARG A 231 -3.53 10.51 33.02
C ARG A 231 -3.94 11.05 31.66
N ASP A 232 -4.86 10.36 31.00
CA ASP A 232 -5.38 10.69 29.67
C ASP A 232 -4.26 10.93 28.65
N ARG A 233 -3.32 9.97 28.55
CA ARG A 233 -2.14 10.15 27.70
C ARG A 233 -1.63 8.88 27.04
N LEU A 234 -1.00 9.06 25.89
CA LEU A 234 -0.32 7.97 25.19
C LEU A 234 1.09 7.77 25.73
N TYR A 235 1.53 6.51 25.79
CA TYR A 235 2.87 6.14 26.19
C TYR A 235 3.43 5.00 25.32
N LEU A 236 4.75 4.93 25.32
CA LEU A 236 5.57 3.90 24.67
C LEU A 236 5.98 2.85 25.72
N THR A 237 5.84 1.57 25.37
CA THR A 237 6.29 0.44 26.22
C THR A 237 7.66 -0.07 25.85
#